data_AF-A0A1N6QLK0-F1
#
_entry.id   AF-A0A1N6QLK0-F1
#
_cell.length_a   1.000
_cell.length_b   1.000
_cell.length_c   1.000
_cell.angle_alpha   90.00
_cell.angle_beta   90.00
_cell.angle_gamma   90.00
#
_symmetry.space_group_name_H-M   'P 1'
#
loop_
_entity.id
_entity.type
_entity.pdbx_description
1 polymer ?
#
loop_
_entity_poly.entity_id
_entity_poly.type
_entity_poly.pdbx_seq_one_letter_code
_entity_poly.pdbx_strand_id
1 'polypeptide(L)' 'MATAPNPIQLQKHLKGVDYPAGKSDLIRTARDHGADDNVIDALERIPDRQYDGPNAVSKAVTEAR' A
#
# COMPACT_ATOMS: atom_id res chain seq x y z
N MET A 1 17.98 -8.50 -8.63
CA MET A 1 17.66 -7.94 -7.30
C MET A 1 16.18 -7.58 -7.32
N ALA A 2 15.37 -8.12 -6.42
CA ALA A 2 13.91 -8.04 -6.50
C ALA A 2 13.41 -6.61 -6.24
N THR A 3 13.01 -5.90 -7.30
CA THR A 3 12.57 -4.50 -7.28
C THR A 3 11.05 -4.35 -7.17
N ALA A 4 10.35 -5.36 -6.64
CA ALA A 4 8.90 -5.29 -6.42
C ALA A 4 8.64 -5.23 -4.91
N PRO A 5 7.78 -4.31 -4.42
CA PRO A 5 7.38 -4.29 -3.02
C PRO A 5 6.77 -5.65 -2.68
N ASN A 6 7.41 -6.39 -1.78
CA ASN A 6 6.92 -7.69 -1.37
C ASN A 6 5.57 -7.49 -0.67
N PRO A 7 4.50 -8.16 -1.09
CA PRO A 7 3.18 -7.99 -0.47
C PRO A 7 3.20 -8.30 1.03
N ILE A 8 4.10 -9.19 1.47
CA ILE A 8 4.37 -9.49 2.89
C ILE A 8 4.87 -8.25 3.64
N GLN A 9 5.79 -7.48 3.05
CA GLN A 9 6.29 -6.25 3.67
C GLN A 9 5.21 -5.18 3.67
N LEU A 10 4.43 -5.05 2.59
CA LEU A 10 3.30 -4.13 2.54
C LEU A 10 2.29 -4.43 3.67
N GLN A 11 1.91 -5.70 3.82
CA GLN A 11 1.01 -6.14 4.89
C GLN A 11 1.54 -5.83 6.28
N LYS A 12 2.86 -5.88 6.49
CA LYS A 12 3.49 -5.55 7.77
C LYS A 12 3.42 -4.06 8.09
N HIS A 13 3.71 -3.20 7.12
CA HIS A 13 3.68 -1.73 7.31
C HIS A 13 2.26 -1.18 7.40
N LEU A 14 1.30 -1.83 6.74
CA LEU A 14 -0.11 -1.43 6.75
C LEU A 14 -0.92 -2.04 7.92
N LYS A 15 -0.28 -2.78 8.82
CA LYS A 15 -0.89 -3.41 10.00
C LYS A 15 -1.05 -2.36 11.11
N GLY A 16 -2.00 -1.45 10.96
CA GLY A 16 -2.21 -0.32 11.88
C GLY A 16 -2.87 0.90 11.26
N VAL A 17 -3.11 0.89 9.95
CA VAL A 17 -3.94 1.91 9.29
C VAL A 17 -5.38 1.77 9.78
N ASP A 18 -5.99 2.90 10.13
CA ASP A 18 -7.43 2.97 10.37
C ASP A 18 -8.17 2.85 9.04
N TYR A 19 -8.78 1.69 8.83
CA TYR A 19 -9.62 1.42 7.66
C TYR A 19 -11.08 1.80 7.97
N PRO A 20 -11.84 2.25 6.97
CA PRO A 20 -11.51 2.30 5.54
C PRO A 20 -10.72 3.56 5.11
N ALA A 21 -9.64 3.38 4.34
CA ALA A 21 -8.73 4.44 3.90
C ALA A 21 -8.70 4.58 2.37
N GLY A 22 -8.58 5.81 1.87
CA GLY A 22 -8.40 6.09 0.45
C GLY A 22 -6.94 5.96 0.00
N LYS A 23 -6.68 5.93 -1.32
CA LYS A 23 -5.33 5.84 -1.89
C LYS A 23 -4.39 6.91 -1.30
N SER A 24 -4.85 8.15 -1.25
CA SER A 24 -4.08 9.28 -0.72
C SER A 24 -3.74 9.12 0.76
N ASP A 25 -4.68 8.66 1.58
CA ASP A 25 -4.45 8.39 3.01
C ASP A 25 -3.51 7.20 3.22
N LEU A 26 -3.61 6.17 2.37
CA LEU A 26 -2.67 5.04 2.39
C LEU A 26 -1.24 5.50 2.06
N ILE A 27 -1.06 6.33 1.03
CA ILE A 27 0.25 6.90 0.68
C ILE A 27 0.81 7.73 1.83
N ARG A 28 -0.03 8.60 2.42
CA ARG A 28 0.39 9.44 3.54
C ARG A 28 0.78 8.61 4.76
N THR A 29 -0.06 7.63 5.11
CA THR A 29 0.17 6.77 6.27
C THR A 29 1.35 5.83 6.05
N ALA A 30 1.48 5.24 4.85
CA ALA A 30 2.63 4.41 4.51
C ALA A 30 3.94 5.21 4.59
N ARG A 31 3.95 6.45 4.07
CA ARG A 31 5.13 7.34 4.16
C ARG A 31 5.46 7.70 5.60
N ASP A 32 4.46 8.01 6.42
CA ASP A 32 4.63 8.32 7.85
C ASP A 32 5.18 7.11 8.64
N HIS A 33 4.72 5.91 8.29
CA HIS A 33 5.22 4.64 8.83
C HIS A 33 6.58 4.20 8.27
N GLY A 34 7.23 5.00 7.43
CA GLY A 34 8.54 4.69 6.86
C GLY A 34 8.52 3.59 5.79
N ALA A 35 7.43 3.46 5.04
CA ALA A 35 7.37 2.56 3.90
C ALA A 35 8.34 3.01 2.80
N ASP A 36 8.98 2.03 2.16
CA ASP A 36 9.93 2.26 1.07
C ASP A 36 9.28 3.00 -0.11
N ASP A 37 10.08 3.73 -0.89
CA ASP A 37 9.61 4.41 -2.11
C ASP A 37 8.93 3.46 -3.10
N ASN A 38 9.38 2.20 -3.16
CA ASN A 38 8.74 1.17 -3.99
C ASN A 38 7.29 0.87 -3.56
N VAL A 39 7.01 0.94 -2.25
CA VAL A 39 5.64 0.81 -1.73
C VAL A 39 4.81 2.02 -2.14
N ILE A 40 5.37 3.22 -2.02
CA ILE A 40 4.68 4.45 -2.39
C ILE A 40 4.36 4.47 -3.89
N ASP A 41 5.33 4.15 -4.77
CA ASP A 41 5.11 4.07 -6.22
C ASP A 41 4.00 3.07 -6.57
N ALA A 42 4.02 1.90 -5.92
CA ALA A 42 2.96 0.91 -6.08
C ALA A 42 1.59 1.43 -5.63
N LEU A 43 1.51 2.15 -4.52
CA LEU A 43 0.29 2.80 -4.04
C LEU A 43 -0.16 3.96 -4.93
N GLU A 44 0.73 4.60 -5.68
CA GLU A 44 0.35 5.63 -6.64
C GLU A 44 -0.30 5.04 -7.90
N ARG A 45 0.10 3.81 -8.27
CA ARG A 45 -0.37 3.08 -9.47
C ARG A 45 -1.72 2.38 -9.30
N ILE A 46 -2.16 2.15 -8.07
CA ILE A 46 -3.48 1.57 -7.81
C ILE A 46 -4.60 2.59 -8.06
N PRO A 47 -5.83 2.12 -8.39
CA PRO A 47 -6.97 3.00 -8.57
C PRO A 47 -7.31 3.75 -7.28
N ASP A 48 -7.81 4.98 -7.43
CA ASP A 48 -8.33 5.74 -6.29
C ASP A 48 -9.67 5.15 -5.84
N ARG A 49 -9.63 4.36 -4.77
CA ARG A 49 -10.79 3.72 -4.16
C ARG A 49 -10.56 3.60 -2.65
N GLN A 50 -11.64 3.33 -1.93
CA GLN A 50 -11.54 2.94 -0.54
C GLN A 50 -11.02 1.52 -0.43
N TYR A 51 -10.08 1.34 0.50
CA TYR A 51 -9.52 0.06 0.86
C TYR A 51 -9.92 -0.23 2.30
N ASP A 52 -10.44 -1.44 2.54
CA ASP A 52 -10.92 -1.86 3.86
C ASP A 52 -9.85 -2.59 4.68
N GLY A 53 -8.66 -2.77 4.12
CA GLY A 53 -7.60 -3.48 4.80
C GLY A 53 -6.32 -3.60 3.99
N PRO A 54 -5.22 -4.05 4.64
CA PRO A 54 -3.94 -4.24 3.98
C PRO A 54 -4.02 -5.27 2.86
N ASN A 55 -4.91 -6.26 3.00
CA ASN A 55 -5.18 -7.26 1.95
C ASN A 55 -5.73 -6.62 0.68
N ALA A 56 -6.64 -5.65 0.78
CA ALA A 56 -7.22 -4.98 -0.38
C ALA A 56 -6.15 -4.17 -1.13
N VAL A 57 -5.25 -3.52 -0.38
CA VAL A 57 -4.12 -2.76 -0.94
C VAL A 57 -3.10 -3.69 -1.59
N SER A 58 -2.67 -4.75 -0.91
CA SER A 58 -1.76 -5.76 -1.47
C SER A 58 -2.31 -6.39 -2.74
N LYS A 59 -3.62 -6.66 -2.77
CA LYS A 59 -4.30 -7.18 -3.95
C LYS A 59 -4.25 -6.16 -5.09
N ALA A 60 -4.63 -4.90 -4.83
CA ALA A 60 -4.61 -3.86 -5.85
C ALA A 60 -3.20 -3.59 -6.40
N VAL A 61 -2.17 -3.55 -5.55
CA VAL A 61 -0.76 -3.41 -5.99
C VAL A 61 -0.33 -4.59 -6.85
N THR A 62 -0.75 -5.81 -6.50
CA THR A 62 -0.47 -7.01 -7.30
C THR A 62 -1.25 -7.04 -8.61
N GLU A 63 -2.41 -6.39 -8.67
CA GLU A 63 -3.22 -6.23 -9.89
C GLU A 63 -2.74 -5.06 -10.77
N ALA A 64 -2.11 -4.03 -10.19
CA ALA A 64 -1.64 -2.83 -10.89
C ALA A 64 -0.20 -2.91 -11.43
N ARG A 65 0.45 -4.07 -11.30
CA ARG A 65 1.81 -4.34 -11.80
C ARG A 65 1.86 -4.59 -13.30
#